data_AF-A0A3M7NJD0-F1
#
_entry.id   AF-A0A3M7NJD0-F1
#
_cell.length_a   1.000
_cell.length_b   1.000
_cell.length_c   1.000
_cell.angle_alpha   90.00
_cell.angle_beta   90.00
_cell.angle_gamma   90.00
#
_symmetry.space_group_name_H-M   'P 1'
#
loop_
_entity.id
_entity.type
_entity.pdbx_description
1 polymer ?
#
loop_
_entity_poly.entity_id
_entity_poly.type
_entity_poly.pdbx_seq_one_letter_code
_entity_poly.pdbx_strand_id
1 'polypeptide(L)'
;MSALEKAIGDLPILDDALRLADEETYDKTANAIVARLAKLDAQDLASKDGLERLSYSTHTIAYLIVLNAVIDQATASGKAAPRQLPAALLPDGSLWPYISHILVEFDAIQARYAGSFLLKIVDVVAKGAEQARNIVPAIQLLHNVILRLDPTSSTLTSTHCIYVRLCLLAGAYREGIDIVERPIYHIPAAGDKPTSVRPYSYICQSHETSAIYLTPNTGLTLKITSRAYLEYYIWGALCYIAVGQYEKAIPLLKIVILAPTQQQVSSLVQVEAYKKWVLLNLLLYGEVREIKGAQATTLRNIRAIAKVYDCVADAFRSRDVKRLQAEIAEAGDVWEVDMNYGLIVEVFRAHRRFAVINLDNTYTALPVSEVARQTSPDPDNVSETISYLRSLIQSAHLNATLTPSKDGSDQILRFIGAGESHKPETEVEHELVVKAQQLQTLLKNIGHLDHRTELSTEYIDYLRKLKKTRDEDNKKDSGGGTKSKNATLDEFEEDMMEEF
;
A
#
# COMPACT_ATOMS: atom_id res chain seq x y z
N MET A 1 -27.47 -38.11 -17.82
CA MET A 1 -26.79 -37.41 -16.73
C MET A 1 -25.38 -37.10 -17.21
N SER A 2 -25.02 -35.84 -17.38
CA SER A 2 -23.68 -35.46 -17.86
C SER A 2 -22.61 -35.86 -16.83
N ALA A 3 -21.35 -35.96 -17.26
CA ALA A 3 -20.24 -36.27 -16.35
C ALA A 3 -20.14 -35.25 -15.20
N LEU A 4 -20.40 -33.98 -15.51
CA LEU A 4 -20.51 -32.91 -14.52
C LEU A 4 -21.70 -33.09 -13.59
N GLU A 5 -22.90 -33.39 -14.10
CA GLU A 5 -24.09 -33.63 -13.26
C GLU A 5 -23.85 -34.75 -12.23
N LYS A 6 -23.19 -35.83 -12.65
CA LYS A 6 -22.78 -36.91 -11.75
C LYS A 6 -21.69 -36.46 -10.76
N ALA A 7 -20.84 -35.52 -11.15
CA ALA A 7 -19.79 -34.99 -10.29
C ALA A 7 -20.31 -33.98 -9.24
N ILE A 8 -21.34 -33.21 -9.57
CA ILE A 8 -21.91 -32.18 -8.69
C ILE A 8 -23.09 -32.67 -7.84
N GLY A 9 -23.81 -33.71 -8.29
CA GLY A 9 -25.05 -34.17 -7.64
C GLY A 9 -24.88 -34.70 -6.22
N ASP A 10 -23.70 -35.23 -5.90
CA ASP A 10 -23.34 -35.78 -4.58
C ASP A 10 -22.16 -35.01 -3.96
N LEU A 11 -22.13 -33.68 -4.11
CA LEU A 11 -21.10 -32.89 -3.44
C LEU A 11 -21.40 -32.79 -1.94
N PRO A 12 -20.41 -33.10 -1.07
CA PRO A 12 -20.58 -32.89 0.36
C PRO A 12 -20.70 -31.40 0.65
N ILE A 13 -21.55 -31.06 1.63
CA ILE A 13 -21.72 -29.69 2.09
C ILE A 13 -20.52 -29.34 2.98
N LEU A 14 -19.77 -28.32 2.58
CA LEU A 14 -18.69 -27.74 3.35
C LEU A 14 -19.20 -26.47 4.03
N ASP A 15 -19.66 -26.61 5.27
CA ASP A 15 -20.14 -25.50 6.09
C ASP A 15 -19.25 -25.27 7.33
N ASP A 16 -19.52 -24.15 8.01
CA ASP A 16 -18.82 -23.81 9.25
C ASP A 16 -19.06 -24.82 10.37
N ALA A 17 -20.18 -25.54 10.35
CA ALA A 17 -20.48 -26.55 11.36
C ALA A 17 -19.53 -27.75 11.24
N LEU A 18 -19.32 -28.27 10.03
CA LEU A 18 -18.33 -29.32 9.77
C LEU A 18 -16.92 -28.84 10.10
N ARG A 19 -16.58 -27.61 9.71
CA ARG A 19 -15.26 -27.03 9.97
C ARG A 19 -14.94 -26.95 11.46
N LEU A 20 -15.88 -26.47 12.28
CA LEU A 20 -15.69 -26.34 13.72
C LEU A 20 -15.71 -27.68 14.46
N ALA A 21 -16.39 -28.70 13.89
CA ALA A 21 -16.46 -30.04 14.47
C ALA A 21 -15.23 -30.89 14.14
N ASP A 22 -14.77 -30.87 12.88
CA ASP A 22 -13.66 -31.68 12.39
C ASP A 22 -12.96 -31.00 11.20
N GLU A 23 -11.91 -30.23 11.52
CA GLU A 23 -11.11 -29.50 10.54
C GLU A 23 -10.35 -30.43 9.58
N GLU A 24 -9.92 -31.61 10.03
CA GLU A 24 -9.22 -32.59 9.20
C GLU A 24 -10.17 -33.20 8.16
N THR A 25 -11.38 -33.56 8.57
CA THR A 25 -12.40 -34.05 7.65
C THR A 25 -12.81 -32.95 6.67
N TYR A 26 -12.95 -31.70 7.12
CA TYR A 26 -13.22 -30.57 6.22
C TYR A 26 -12.12 -30.43 5.16
N ASP A 27 -10.85 -30.41 5.58
CA ASP A 27 -9.70 -30.25 4.69
C ASP A 27 -9.59 -31.39 3.66
N LYS A 28 -9.72 -32.65 4.11
CA LYS A 28 -9.73 -33.83 3.23
C LYS A 28 -10.87 -33.75 2.23
N THR A 29 -12.05 -33.34 2.67
CA THR A 29 -13.24 -33.25 1.83
C THR A 29 -13.09 -32.15 0.78
N ALA A 30 -12.61 -30.96 1.17
CA ALA A 30 -12.34 -29.86 0.25
C ALA A 30 -11.32 -30.25 -0.82
N ASN A 31 -10.19 -30.86 -0.42
CA ASN A 31 -9.19 -31.38 -1.35
C ASN A 31 -9.73 -32.49 -2.26
N ALA A 32 -10.60 -33.36 -1.75
CA ALA A 32 -11.25 -34.40 -2.55
C ALA A 32 -12.19 -33.82 -3.61
N ILE A 33 -12.92 -32.74 -3.33
CA ILE A 33 -13.75 -32.03 -4.31
C ILE A 33 -12.88 -31.47 -5.43
N VAL A 34 -11.80 -30.76 -5.08
CA VAL A 34 -10.83 -30.23 -6.06
C VAL A 34 -10.28 -31.36 -6.95
N ALA A 35 -9.82 -32.46 -6.34
CA ALA A 35 -9.27 -33.60 -7.05
C ALA A 35 -10.30 -34.33 -7.91
N ARG A 36 -11.56 -34.42 -7.48
CA ARG A 36 -12.67 -35.02 -8.25
C ARG A 36 -12.95 -34.21 -9.50
N LEU A 37 -13.03 -32.89 -9.40
CA LEU A 37 -13.33 -32.02 -10.53
C LEU A 37 -12.15 -31.85 -11.48
N ALA A 38 -10.92 -31.87 -10.97
CA ALA A 38 -9.71 -31.84 -11.79
C ALA A 38 -9.53 -33.06 -12.71
N LYS A 39 -10.26 -34.17 -12.46
CA LYS A 39 -10.24 -35.37 -13.31
C LYS A 39 -11.17 -35.29 -14.52
N LEU A 40 -12.08 -34.32 -14.56
CA LEU A 40 -13.01 -34.15 -15.68
C LEU A 40 -12.34 -33.38 -16.82
N ASP A 41 -12.72 -33.71 -18.05
CA ASP A 41 -12.26 -32.96 -19.21
C ASP A 41 -12.85 -31.54 -19.23
N ALA A 42 -12.08 -30.58 -19.77
CA ALA A 42 -12.49 -29.18 -19.81
C ALA A 42 -13.82 -28.96 -20.56
N GLN A 43 -14.13 -29.79 -21.56
CA GLN A 43 -15.40 -29.73 -22.29
C GLN A 43 -16.59 -30.21 -21.45
N ASP A 44 -16.38 -31.21 -20.59
CA ASP A 44 -17.43 -31.74 -19.72
C ASP A 44 -17.70 -30.80 -18.53
N LEU A 45 -16.67 -30.09 -18.07
CA LEU A 45 -16.78 -29.06 -17.02
C LEU A 45 -17.49 -27.80 -17.51
N ALA A 46 -17.35 -27.43 -18.78
CA ALA A 46 -17.88 -26.17 -19.31
C ALA A 46 -19.41 -26.24 -19.57
N SER A 47 -20.21 -26.16 -18.50
CA SER A 47 -21.67 -26.19 -18.58
C SER A 47 -22.32 -25.04 -17.82
N LYS A 48 -23.15 -24.25 -18.52
CA LYS A 48 -23.95 -23.16 -17.92
C LYS A 48 -25.05 -23.71 -17.01
N ASP A 49 -25.75 -24.75 -17.43
CA ASP A 49 -26.78 -25.42 -16.62
C ASP A 49 -26.17 -25.99 -15.33
N GLY A 50 -24.89 -26.39 -15.39
CA GLY A 50 -24.12 -26.81 -14.22
C GLY A 50 -23.88 -25.68 -13.22
N LEU A 51 -23.57 -24.47 -13.70
CA LEU A 51 -23.39 -23.28 -12.84
C LEU A 51 -24.69 -22.89 -12.12
N GLU A 52 -25.82 -22.94 -12.80
CA GLU A 52 -27.12 -22.54 -12.25
C GLU A 52 -27.61 -23.48 -11.13
N ARG A 53 -27.08 -24.70 -11.06
CA ARG A 53 -27.38 -25.66 -9.98
C ARG A 53 -26.46 -25.54 -8.78
N LEU A 54 -25.38 -24.78 -8.88
CA LEU A 54 -24.40 -24.59 -7.81
C LEU A 54 -24.68 -23.27 -7.07
N SER A 55 -24.52 -23.32 -5.75
CA SER A 55 -24.66 -22.13 -4.90
C SER A 55 -23.30 -21.44 -4.80
N TYR A 56 -23.29 -20.12 -4.91
CA TYR A 56 -22.06 -19.32 -4.85
C TYR A 56 -21.33 -19.46 -3.51
N SER A 57 -22.08 -19.55 -2.40
CA SER A 57 -21.53 -19.64 -1.05
C SER A 57 -21.23 -21.08 -0.65
N THR A 58 -22.20 -21.98 -0.82
CA THR A 58 -22.09 -23.38 -0.36
C THR A 58 -21.18 -24.23 -1.23
N HIS A 59 -21.15 -23.97 -2.54
CA HIS A 59 -20.42 -24.79 -3.51
C HIS A 59 -19.29 -23.99 -4.19
N THR A 60 -18.68 -23.05 -3.45
CA THR A 60 -17.65 -22.12 -3.95
C THR A 60 -16.55 -22.85 -4.73
N ILE A 61 -15.98 -23.94 -4.20
CA ILE A 61 -14.91 -24.70 -4.88
C ILE A 61 -15.37 -25.17 -6.27
N ALA A 62 -16.51 -25.84 -6.32
CA ALA A 62 -17.05 -26.40 -7.55
C ALA A 62 -17.44 -25.30 -8.54
N TYR A 63 -18.08 -24.24 -8.04
CA TYR A 63 -18.50 -23.11 -8.84
C TYR A 63 -17.30 -22.42 -9.51
N LEU A 64 -16.22 -22.16 -8.77
CA LEU A 64 -15.01 -21.53 -9.30
C LEU A 64 -14.37 -22.38 -10.41
N ILE A 65 -14.30 -23.70 -10.24
CA ILE A 65 -13.71 -24.63 -11.23
C ILE A 65 -14.56 -24.68 -12.50
N VAL A 66 -15.88 -24.85 -12.36
CA VAL A 66 -16.83 -24.92 -13.49
C VAL A 66 -16.84 -23.58 -14.25
N LEU A 67 -16.89 -22.46 -13.54
CA LEU A 67 -16.89 -21.14 -14.17
C LEU A 67 -15.59 -20.90 -14.95
N ASN A 68 -14.44 -21.33 -14.42
CA ASN A 68 -13.18 -21.24 -15.13
C ASN A 68 -13.17 -22.04 -16.44
N ALA A 69 -13.76 -23.24 -16.46
CA ALA A 69 -13.90 -24.02 -17.68
C ALA A 69 -14.80 -23.31 -18.72
N VAL A 70 -15.90 -22.69 -18.27
CA VAL A 70 -16.78 -21.88 -19.13
C VAL A 70 -16.06 -20.64 -19.69
N ILE A 71 -15.25 -19.97 -18.86
CA ILE A 71 -14.39 -18.84 -19.28
C ILE A 71 -13.37 -19.28 -20.33
N ASP A 72 -12.72 -20.42 -20.12
CA ASP A 72 -11.74 -20.97 -21.07
C ASP A 72 -12.38 -21.34 -22.39
N GLN A 73 -13.54 -21.99 -22.37
CA GLN A 73 -14.30 -22.31 -23.57
C GLN A 73 -14.70 -21.03 -24.34
N ALA A 74 -15.16 -20.00 -23.64
CA ALA A 74 -15.49 -18.72 -24.26
C ALA A 74 -14.27 -18.05 -24.88
N THR A 75 -13.11 -18.10 -24.20
CA THR A 75 -11.84 -17.53 -24.67
C THR A 75 -11.29 -18.29 -25.88
N ALA A 76 -11.38 -19.62 -25.87
CA ALA A 76 -10.92 -20.49 -26.94
C ALA A 76 -11.81 -20.43 -28.20
N SER A 77 -13.01 -19.84 -28.12
CA SER A 77 -13.94 -19.73 -29.26
C SER A 77 -13.43 -18.90 -30.44
N GLY A 78 -12.31 -18.19 -30.30
CA GLY A 78 -11.71 -17.38 -31.37
C GLY A 78 -12.50 -16.12 -31.72
N LYS A 79 -13.54 -15.78 -30.95
CA LYS A 79 -14.43 -14.63 -31.19
C LYS A 79 -13.85 -13.27 -30.78
N ALA A 80 -12.64 -13.25 -30.22
CA ALA A 80 -11.96 -12.04 -29.77
C ALA A 80 -10.59 -11.91 -30.45
N ALA A 81 -10.14 -10.66 -30.64
CA ALA A 81 -8.80 -10.41 -31.12
C ALA A 81 -7.74 -10.92 -30.11
N PRO A 82 -6.50 -11.19 -30.55
CA PRO A 82 -5.43 -11.58 -29.63
C PRO A 82 -5.30 -10.57 -28.47
N ARG A 83 -5.22 -11.09 -27.24
CA ARG A 83 -5.12 -10.32 -25.98
C ARG A 83 -6.39 -9.54 -25.59
N GLN A 84 -7.50 -9.73 -26.29
CA GLN A 84 -8.81 -9.21 -25.87
C GLN A 84 -9.68 -10.33 -25.32
N LEU A 85 -10.55 -9.96 -24.39
CA LEU A 85 -11.59 -10.85 -23.88
C LEU A 85 -12.79 -10.86 -24.83
N PRO A 86 -13.42 -12.03 -25.04
CA PRO A 86 -14.73 -12.15 -25.70
C PRO A 86 -15.79 -11.25 -25.06
N ALA A 87 -16.69 -10.70 -25.87
CA ALA A 87 -17.79 -9.84 -25.42
C ALA A 87 -18.67 -10.48 -24.33
N ALA A 88 -18.78 -11.82 -24.32
CA ALA A 88 -19.53 -12.53 -23.28
C ALA A 88 -18.94 -12.36 -21.86
N LEU A 89 -17.64 -12.09 -21.74
CA LEU A 89 -16.91 -11.94 -20.46
C LEU A 89 -16.75 -10.49 -20.02
N LEU A 90 -17.01 -9.53 -20.90
CA LEU A 90 -16.93 -8.10 -20.58
C LEU A 90 -18.06 -7.71 -19.63
N PRO A 91 -17.96 -6.54 -18.95
CA PRO A 91 -19.11 -5.90 -18.32
C PRO A 91 -20.31 -5.89 -19.29
N ASP A 92 -21.49 -6.24 -18.76
CA ASP A 92 -22.75 -6.41 -19.51
C ASP A 92 -22.82 -7.62 -20.46
N GLY A 93 -21.78 -8.45 -20.50
CA GLY A 93 -21.75 -9.70 -21.24
C GLY A 93 -22.57 -10.83 -20.59
N SER A 94 -22.91 -11.86 -21.36
CA SER A 94 -23.77 -12.97 -20.87
C SER A 94 -23.19 -13.77 -19.70
N LEU A 95 -21.87 -13.76 -19.50
CA LEU A 95 -21.20 -14.45 -18.39
C LEU A 95 -20.91 -13.52 -17.21
N TRP A 96 -21.08 -12.21 -17.41
CA TRP A 96 -20.79 -11.21 -16.37
C TRP A 96 -21.59 -11.42 -15.08
N PRO A 97 -22.90 -11.73 -15.10
CA PRO A 97 -23.64 -11.98 -13.86
C PRO A 97 -23.04 -13.14 -13.05
N TYR A 98 -22.64 -14.23 -13.70
CA TYR A 98 -22.04 -15.38 -13.04
C TYR A 98 -20.68 -15.03 -12.41
N ILE A 99 -19.91 -14.15 -13.06
CA ILE A 99 -18.61 -13.63 -12.58
C ILE A 99 -18.81 -12.66 -11.41
N SER A 100 -19.73 -11.71 -11.53
CA SER A 100 -19.94 -10.68 -10.50
C SER A 100 -20.51 -11.29 -9.22
N HIS A 101 -21.49 -12.20 -9.32
CA HIS A 101 -22.11 -12.82 -8.15
C HIS A 101 -21.12 -13.67 -7.35
N ILE A 102 -20.29 -14.49 -8.02
CA ILE A 102 -19.32 -15.30 -7.27
C ILE A 102 -18.31 -14.43 -6.53
N LEU A 103 -17.83 -13.32 -7.12
CA LEU A 103 -16.89 -12.42 -6.44
C LEU A 103 -17.53 -11.64 -5.26
N VAL A 104 -18.86 -11.60 -5.18
CA VAL A 104 -19.61 -10.97 -4.09
C VAL A 104 -20.07 -11.95 -3.03
N GLU A 105 -20.26 -13.23 -3.35
CA GLU A 105 -20.90 -14.19 -2.44
C GLU A 105 -20.04 -15.37 -2.00
N PHE A 106 -18.88 -15.60 -2.63
CA PHE A 106 -18.04 -16.77 -2.36
C PHE A 106 -17.75 -16.99 -0.87
N ASP A 107 -17.63 -18.25 -0.47
CA ASP A 107 -17.13 -18.61 0.85
C ASP A 107 -15.60 -18.44 0.92
N ALA A 108 -15.15 -17.61 1.86
CA ALA A 108 -13.75 -17.24 1.98
C ALA A 108 -12.85 -18.41 2.38
N ILE A 109 -13.36 -19.42 3.08
CA ILE A 109 -12.61 -20.61 3.50
C ILE A 109 -12.44 -21.55 2.31
N GLN A 110 -13.53 -21.88 1.62
CA GLN A 110 -13.54 -22.71 0.43
C GLN A 110 -12.67 -22.12 -0.69
N ALA A 111 -12.69 -20.79 -0.87
CA ALA A 111 -11.84 -20.11 -1.84
C ALA A 111 -10.34 -20.38 -1.63
N ARG A 112 -9.89 -20.69 -0.40
CA ARG A 112 -8.48 -21.04 -0.11
C ARG A 112 -8.00 -22.31 -0.82
N TYR A 113 -8.91 -23.22 -1.13
CA TYR A 113 -8.63 -24.48 -1.85
C TYR A 113 -8.69 -24.31 -3.37
N ALA A 114 -9.26 -23.21 -3.86
CA ALA A 114 -9.47 -22.95 -5.28
C ALA A 114 -8.90 -21.58 -5.71
N GLY A 115 -7.84 -21.13 -5.04
CA GLY A 115 -7.35 -19.75 -5.16
C GLY A 115 -6.92 -19.38 -6.58
N SER A 116 -6.27 -20.28 -7.31
CA SER A 116 -5.86 -20.05 -8.70
C SER A 116 -7.04 -19.79 -9.64
N PHE A 117 -8.17 -20.47 -9.40
CA PHE A 117 -9.42 -20.29 -10.15
C PHE A 117 -10.06 -18.93 -9.81
N LEU A 118 -10.09 -18.55 -8.53
CA LEU A 118 -10.57 -17.24 -8.10
C LEU A 118 -9.73 -16.10 -8.70
N LEU A 119 -8.41 -16.22 -8.61
CA LEU A 119 -7.48 -15.20 -9.10
C LEU A 119 -7.58 -15.01 -10.61
N LYS A 120 -7.84 -16.08 -11.38
CA LYS A 120 -8.10 -15.97 -12.81
C LYS A 120 -9.39 -15.22 -13.12
N ILE A 121 -10.44 -15.39 -12.32
CA ILE A 121 -11.69 -14.61 -12.47
C ILE A 121 -11.43 -13.14 -12.16
N VAL A 122 -10.64 -12.83 -11.12
CA VAL A 122 -10.19 -11.46 -10.81
C VAL A 122 -9.44 -10.83 -11.99
N ASP A 123 -8.54 -11.57 -12.63
CA ASP A 123 -7.81 -11.12 -13.82
C ASP A 123 -8.73 -10.86 -15.03
N VAL A 124 -9.74 -11.71 -15.24
CA VAL A 124 -10.78 -11.52 -16.27
C VAL A 124 -11.56 -10.23 -16.00
N VAL A 125 -11.97 -9.99 -14.75
CA VAL A 125 -12.70 -8.77 -14.36
C VAL A 125 -11.86 -7.53 -14.61
N ALA A 126 -10.60 -7.52 -14.18
CA ALA A 126 -9.70 -6.39 -14.37
C ALA A 126 -9.45 -6.07 -15.85
N LYS A 127 -9.10 -7.09 -16.64
CA LYS A 127 -8.89 -6.94 -18.09
C LYS A 127 -10.16 -6.51 -18.82
N GLY A 128 -11.31 -7.09 -18.45
CA GLY A 128 -12.60 -6.79 -19.06
C GLY A 128 -13.04 -5.35 -18.80
N ALA A 129 -12.84 -4.88 -17.57
CA ALA A 129 -13.09 -3.50 -17.17
C ALA A 129 -12.25 -2.48 -17.95
N GLU A 130 -10.95 -2.73 -18.11
CA GLU A 130 -10.07 -1.87 -18.91
C GLU A 130 -10.46 -1.89 -20.40
N GLN A 131 -10.73 -3.06 -20.96
CA GLN A 131 -11.13 -3.21 -22.36
C GLN A 131 -12.46 -2.49 -22.65
N ALA A 132 -13.45 -2.61 -21.76
CA ALA A 132 -14.75 -1.97 -21.90
C ALA A 132 -14.75 -0.49 -21.48
N ARG A 133 -13.66 0.01 -20.87
CA ARG A 133 -13.58 1.32 -20.20
C ARG A 133 -14.66 1.52 -19.13
N ASN A 134 -15.17 0.43 -18.57
CA ASN A 134 -16.15 0.42 -17.49
C ASN A 134 -15.49 -0.15 -16.23
N ILE A 135 -14.78 0.71 -15.49
CA ILE A 135 -13.86 0.30 -14.42
C ILE A 135 -14.54 0.25 -13.05
N VAL A 136 -15.56 1.08 -12.80
CA VAL A 136 -16.18 1.23 -11.48
C VAL A 136 -16.74 -0.09 -10.91
N PRO A 137 -17.45 -0.95 -11.67
CA PRO A 137 -17.91 -2.23 -11.15
C PRO A 137 -16.75 -3.15 -10.73
N ALA A 138 -15.65 -3.16 -11.48
CA ALA A 138 -14.49 -3.99 -11.13
C ALA A 138 -13.82 -3.52 -9.84
N ILE A 139 -13.79 -2.22 -9.56
CA ILE A 139 -13.28 -1.68 -8.28
C ILE A 139 -14.09 -2.26 -7.12
N GLN A 140 -15.43 -2.22 -7.19
CA GLN A 140 -16.30 -2.76 -6.15
C GLN A 140 -16.10 -4.27 -5.95
N LEU A 141 -16.00 -5.03 -7.04
CA LEU A 141 -15.78 -6.48 -6.98
C LEU A 141 -14.41 -6.82 -6.36
N LEU A 142 -13.34 -6.16 -6.79
CA LEU A 142 -12.00 -6.43 -6.26
C LEU A 142 -11.85 -5.98 -4.81
N HIS A 143 -12.49 -4.88 -4.42
CA HIS A 143 -12.58 -4.43 -3.03
C HIS A 143 -13.21 -5.51 -2.15
N ASN A 144 -14.35 -6.08 -2.58
CA ASN A 144 -15.00 -7.19 -1.88
C ASN A 144 -14.07 -8.39 -1.76
N VAL A 145 -13.42 -8.80 -2.85
CA VAL A 145 -12.49 -9.94 -2.84
C VAL A 145 -11.35 -9.74 -1.85
N ILE A 146 -10.75 -8.55 -1.81
CA ILE A 146 -9.66 -8.23 -0.86
C ILE A 146 -10.17 -8.37 0.58
N LEU A 147 -11.24 -7.66 0.94
CA LEU A 147 -11.72 -7.61 2.32
C LEU A 147 -12.43 -8.89 2.78
N ARG A 148 -12.98 -9.68 1.86
CA ARG A 148 -13.59 -10.97 2.17
C ARG A 148 -12.55 -12.05 2.43
N LEU A 149 -11.42 -12.01 1.72
CA LEU A 149 -10.29 -12.90 1.99
C LEU A 149 -9.50 -12.47 3.23
N ASP A 150 -9.32 -11.16 3.41
CA ASP A 150 -8.62 -10.59 4.56
C ASP A 150 -9.29 -9.27 5.00
N PRO A 151 -10.14 -9.30 6.06
CA PRO A 151 -10.81 -8.11 6.56
C PRO A 151 -9.88 -7.00 7.04
N THR A 152 -8.64 -7.36 7.42
CA THR A 152 -7.61 -6.40 7.84
C THR A 152 -6.82 -5.83 6.67
N SER A 153 -6.87 -6.49 5.50
CA SER A 153 -6.08 -6.17 4.32
C SER A 153 -4.57 -6.11 4.62
N SER A 154 -4.08 -6.92 5.56
CA SER A 154 -2.71 -6.83 6.09
C SER A 154 -1.69 -7.66 5.32
N THR A 155 -2.14 -8.55 4.44
CA THR A 155 -1.27 -9.29 3.51
C THR A 155 -1.39 -8.73 2.11
N LEU A 156 -0.28 -8.19 1.57
CA LEU A 156 -0.25 -7.61 0.24
C LEU A 156 -0.36 -8.69 -0.85
N THR A 157 -1.41 -8.63 -1.67
CA THR A 157 -1.64 -9.56 -2.78
C THR A 157 -1.57 -8.88 -4.15
N SER A 158 -1.47 -9.67 -5.22
CA SER A 158 -1.53 -9.15 -6.59
C SER A 158 -2.85 -8.44 -6.88
N THR A 159 -3.94 -8.85 -6.22
CA THR A 159 -5.25 -8.19 -6.32
C THR A 159 -5.21 -6.76 -5.79
N HIS A 160 -4.46 -6.48 -4.72
CA HIS A 160 -4.26 -5.12 -4.22
C HIS A 160 -3.60 -4.22 -5.27
N CYS A 161 -2.56 -4.74 -5.94
CA CYS A 161 -1.85 -4.00 -6.98
C CYS A 161 -2.78 -3.66 -8.16
N ILE A 162 -3.57 -4.65 -8.61
CA ILE A 162 -4.58 -4.46 -9.68
C ILE A 162 -5.63 -3.43 -9.24
N TYR A 163 -6.18 -3.59 -8.04
CA TYR A 163 -7.21 -2.72 -7.48
C TYR A 163 -6.78 -1.24 -7.45
N VAL A 164 -5.64 -0.93 -6.84
CA VAL A 164 -5.18 0.46 -6.71
C VAL A 164 -4.90 1.09 -8.09
N ARG A 165 -4.39 0.30 -9.05
CA ARG A 165 -4.23 0.76 -10.43
C ARG A 165 -5.57 1.10 -11.09
N LEU A 166 -6.58 0.24 -10.93
CA LEU A 166 -7.93 0.51 -11.46
C LEU A 166 -8.54 1.76 -10.81
N CYS A 167 -8.36 1.97 -9.51
CA CYS A 167 -8.81 3.18 -8.82
C CYS A 167 -8.17 4.44 -9.41
N LEU A 168 -6.87 4.43 -9.69
CA LEU A 168 -6.20 5.55 -10.35
C LEU A 168 -6.73 5.80 -11.77
N LEU A 169 -6.90 4.75 -12.57
CA LEU A 169 -7.41 4.87 -13.94
C LEU A 169 -8.83 5.41 -13.99
N ALA A 170 -9.67 5.06 -13.01
CA ALA A 170 -11.04 5.54 -12.90
C ALA A 170 -11.18 6.90 -12.19
N GLY A 171 -10.11 7.43 -11.60
CA GLY A 171 -10.17 8.61 -10.73
C GLY A 171 -10.89 8.36 -9.39
N ALA A 172 -11.07 7.10 -8.99
CA ALA A 172 -11.71 6.68 -7.75
C ALA A 172 -10.71 6.69 -6.58
N TYR A 173 -10.09 7.85 -6.31
CA TYR A 173 -8.96 7.97 -5.37
C TYR A 173 -9.33 7.59 -3.93
N ARG A 174 -10.57 7.89 -3.49
CA ARG A 174 -11.05 7.55 -2.14
C ARG A 174 -11.15 6.05 -1.93
N GLU A 175 -11.63 5.31 -2.93
CA GLU A 175 -11.68 3.84 -2.90
C GLU A 175 -10.26 3.25 -2.85
N GLY A 176 -9.32 3.84 -3.60
CA GLY A 176 -7.90 3.48 -3.53
C GLY A 176 -7.30 3.72 -2.15
N ILE A 177 -7.59 4.87 -1.53
CA ILE A 177 -7.12 5.22 -0.18
C ILE A 177 -7.63 4.24 0.87
N ASP A 178 -8.89 3.83 0.80
CA ASP A 178 -9.48 2.89 1.77
C ASP A 178 -8.59 1.65 1.94
N ILE A 179 -8.19 0.97 0.86
CA ILE A 179 -7.27 -0.18 0.92
C ILE A 179 -5.84 0.23 1.31
N VAL A 180 -5.29 1.29 0.71
CA VAL A 180 -3.89 1.68 0.92
C VAL A 180 -3.60 2.17 2.35
N GLU A 181 -4.58 2.74 3.04
CA GLU A 181 -4.46 3.19 4.42
C GLU A 181 -4.34 2.04 5.42
N ARG A 182 -4.76 0.82 5.03
CA ARG A 182 -4.64 -0.37 5.88
C ARG A 182 -3.18 -0.84 5.95
N PRO A 183 -2.64 -1.10 7.15
CA PRO A 183 -1.24 -1.44 7.32
C PRO A 183 -0.94 -2.84 6.78
N ILE A 184 0.07 -2.92 5.90
CA ILE A 184 0.61 -4.18 5.40
C ILE A 184 1.67 -4.71 6.38
N TYR A 185 1.45 -5.91 6.91
CA TYR A 185 2.42 -6.61 7.77
C TYR A 185 3.11 -7.77 7.05
N HIS A 186 2.50 -8.30 5.98
CA HIS A 186 3.01 -9.49 5.29
C HIS A 186 3.03 -9.31 3.78
N ILE A 187 4.13 -9.75 3.16
CA ILE A 187 4.29 -9.80 1.71
C ILE A 187 4.61 -11.24 1.34
N PRO A 188 3.71 -11.96 0.66
CA PRO A 188 3.90 -13.38 0.37
C PRO A 188 5.11 -13.64 -0.52
N ALA A 189 6.05 -14.45 -0.04
CA ALA A 189 7.22 -14.88 -0.81
C ALA A 189 7.04 -16.32 -1.32
N ALA A 190 7.55 -16.59 -2.54
CA ALA A 190 7.47 -17.92 -3.15
C ALA A 190 8.34 -18.99 -2.45
N GLY A 191 9.22 -18.57 -1.54
CA GLY A 191 10.09 -19.43 -0.74
C GLY A 191 9.57 -19.70 0.67
N ASP A 192 8.48 -19.03 1.08
CA ASP A 192 7.82 -19.32 2.34
C ASP A 192 7.14 -20.68 2.17
N LYS A 193 7.90 -21.76 2.42
CA LYS A 193 7.27 -22.93 3.03
C LYS A 193 6.55 -22.39 4.26
N PRO A 194 5.33 -22.84 4.57
CA PRO A 194 4.68 -22.41 5.79
C PRO A 194 5.46 -22.99 6.98
N THR A 195 6.59 -22.36 7.34
CA THR A 195 7.41 -22.63 8.52
C THR A 195 6.59 -22.39 9.78
N SER A 196 5.51 -21.63 9.68
CA SER A 196 4.50 -21.40 10.72
C SER A 196 3.32 -22.39 10.70
N VAL A 197 3.18 -23.25 9.69
CA VAL A 197 2.21 -24.35 9.79
C VAL A 197 2.88 -25.35 10.73
N ARG A 198 2.44 -25.33 12.00
CA ARG A 198 2.49 -26.51 12.85
C ARG A 198 2.19 -27.72 11.96
N PRO A 199 2.87 -28.87 12.08
CA PRO A 199 2.69 -30.04 11.20
C PRO A 199 1.24 -30.55 11.01
N TYR A 200 0.25 -29.92 11.65
CA TYR A 200 -1.18 -30.22 11.68
C TYR A 200 -2.09 -28.99 11.48
N SER A 201 -1.60 -27.89 10.87
CA SER A 201 -2.46 -26.71 10.62
C SER A 201 -3.05 -26.73 9.21
N TYR A 202 -4.38 -26.80 9.13
CA TYR A 202 -5.13 -26.81 7.88
C TYR A 202 -5.47 -25.39 7.42
N ILE A 203 -5.48 -25.15 6.11
CA ILE A 203 -5.81 -23.82 5.56
C ILE A 203 -7.27 -23.43 5.81
N CYS A 204 -8.15 -24.37 6.19
CA CYS A 204 -9.51 -24.08 6.62
C CYS A 204 -9.60 -23.47 8.03
N GLN A 205 -8.56 -23.56 8.84
CA GLN A 205 -8.58 -23.07 10.22
C GLN A 205 -8.78 -21.55 10.32
N SER A 206 -9.23 -21.11 11.50
CA SER A 206 -9.18 -19.72 11.90
C SER A 206 -7.73 -19.36 12.20
N HIS A 207 -7.13 -18.56 11.32
CA HIS A 207 -5.74 -18.12 11.43
C HIS A 207 -5.68 -16.70 11.99
N GLU A 208 -4.68 -16.43 12.84
CA GLU A 208 -4.45 -15.09 13.39
C GLU A 208 -3.95 -14.11 12.31
N THR A 209 -3.25 -14.62 11.30
CA THR A 209 -2.77 -13.84 10.15
C THR A 209 -3.22 -14.47 8.84
N SER A 210 -3.63 -13.62 7.90
CA SER A 210 -4.03 -14.02 6.55
C SER A 210 -2.85 -14.55 5.72
N ALA A 211 -1.60 -14.26 6.12
CA ALA A 211 -0.39 -14.69 5.43
C ALA A 211 -0.20 -16.21 5.36
N ILE A 212 -0.87 -16.97 6.24
CA ILE A 212 -0.80 -18.43 6.25
C ILE A 212 -1.44 -19.04 4.99
N TYR A 213 -2.53 -18.44 4.49
CA TYR A 213 -3.25 -18.94 3.32
C TYR A 213 -3.18 -18.02 2.11
N LEU A 214 -2.94 -16.71 2.26
CA LEU A 214 -2.75 -15.78 1.14
C LEU A 214 -1.34 -15.91 0.56
N THR A 215 -1.06 -17.03 -0.08
CA THR A 215 0.27 -17.34 -0.63
C THR A 215 0.20 -17.69 -2.11
N PRO A 216 1.33 -17.62 -2.85
CA PRO A 216 1.39 -18.14 -4.21
C PRO A 216 1.07 -19.64 -4.30
N ASN A 217 1.27 -20.41 -3.23
CA ASN A 217 1.03 -21.85 -3.20
C ASN A 217 -0.46 -22.21 -3.22
N THR A 218 -1.32 -21.44 -2.53
CA THR A 218 -2.78 -21.60 -2.61
C THR A 218 -3.36 -21.00 -3.89
N GLY A 219 -2.55 -20.26 -4.66
CA GLY A 219 -2.97 -19.57 -5.87
C GLY A 219 -3.82 -18.33 -5.62
N LEU A 220 -4.01 -17.90 -4.37
CA LEU A 220 -4.78 -16.69 -4.03
C LEU A 220 -4.07 -15.39 -4.38
N THR A 221 -2.76 -15.44 -4.67
CA THR A 221 -1.99 -14.29 -5.14
C THR A 221 -0.91 -14.75 -6.11
N LEU A 222 -0.57 -13.89 -7.08
CA LEU A 222 0.69 -14.05 -7.80
C LEU A 222 1.86 -13.66 -6.88
N LYS A 223 3.06 -14.15 -7.21
CA LYS A 223 4.29 -13.68 -6.57
C LYS A 223 4.41 -12.16 -6.76
N ILE A 224 4.52 -11.43 -5.65
CA ILE A 224 4.75 -9.98 -5.70
C ILE A 224 6.15 -9.72 -6.23
N THR A 225 6.23 -9.07 -7.40
CA THR A 225 7.51 -8.64 -7.97
C THR A 225 7.98 -7.36 -7.28
N SER A 226 9.29 -7.09 -7.33
CA SER A 226 9.84 -5.81 -6.84
C SER A 226 9.15 -4.62 -7.50
N ARG A 227 8.85 -4.72 -8.80
CA ARG A 227 8.11 -3.70 -9.54
C ARG A 227 6.69 -3.51 -9.00
N ALA A 228 5.93 -4.59 -8.84
CA ALA A 228 4.56 -4.52 -8.33
C ALA A 228 4.49 -3.92 -6.91
N TYR A 229 5.47 -4.25 -6.07
CA TYR A 229 5.64 -3.64 -4.75
C TYR A 229 5.81 -2.12 -4.85
N LEU A 230 6.76 -1.63 -5.66
CA LEU A 230 6.97 -0.19 -5.86
C LEU A 230 5.73 0.50 -6.45
N GLU A 231 5.11 -0.15 -7.44
CA GLU A 231 3.90 0.33 -8.12
C GLU A 231 2.72 0.47 -7.15
N TYR A 232 2.49 -0.50 -6.26
CA TYR A 232 1.45 -0.41 -5.24
C TYR A 232 1.59 0.85 -4.37
N TYR A 233 2.76 1.09 -3.80
CA TYR A 233 2.98 2.23 -2.91
C TYR A 233 3.00 3.58 -3.63
N ILE A 234 3.58 3.67 -4.83
CA ILE A 234 3.53 4.93 -5.61
C ILE A 234 2.09 5.22 -6.04
N TRP A 235 1.32 4.22 -6.46
CA TRP A 235 -0.07 4.42 -6.86
C TRP A 235 -0.93 4.84 -5.67
N GLY A 236 -0.71 4.25 -4.50
CA GLY A 236 -1.33 4.70 -3.25
C GLY A 236 -0.98 6.14 -2.90
N ALA A 237 0.29 6.53 -3.05
CA ALA A 237 0.72 7.92 -2.85
C ALA A 237 0.01 8.88 -3.82
N LEU A 238 -0.16 8.48 -5.09
CA LEU A 238 -0.89 9.27 -6.08
C LEU A 238 -2.37 9.45 -5.71
N CYS A 239 -3.03 8.44 -5.15
CA CYS A 239 -4.41 8.59 -4.65
C CYS A 239 -4.49 9.66 -3.56
N TYR A 240 -3.57 9.65 -2.59
CA TYR A 240 -3.50 10.69 -1.54
C TYR A 240 -3.18 12.08 -2.10
N ILE A 241 -2.24 12.18 -3.06
CA ILE A 241 -1.90 13.44 -3.73
C ILE A 241 -3.12 14.01 -4.45
N ALA A 242 -3.88 13.18 -5.16
CA ALA A 242 -5.06 13.62 -5.90
C ALA A 242 -6.18 14.16 -4.99
N VAL A 243 -6.26 13.69 -3.75
CA VAL A 243 -7.22 14.18 -2.73
C VAL A 243 -6.64 15.34 -1.91
N GLY A 244 -5.39 15.76 -2.15
CA GLY A 244 -4.72 16.84 -1.43
C GLY A 244 -4.19 16.45 -0.04
N GLN A 245 -4.20 15.16 0.32
CA GLN A 245 -3.72 14.65 1.61
C GLN A 245 -2.21 14.35 1.56
N TYR A 246 -1.41 15.38 1.35
CA TYR A 246 0.04 15.25 1.13
C TYR A 246 0.79 14.60 2.31
N GLU A 247 0.33 14.85 3.54
CA GLU A 247 0.96 14.30 4.75
C GLU A 247 0.93 12.76 4.78
N LYS A 248 -0.17 12.17 4.29
CA LYS A 248 -0.32 10.72 4.18
C LYS A 248 0.38 10.13 2.96
N ALA A 249 0.62 10.92 1.91
CA ALA A 249 1.36 10.49 0.73
C ALA A 249 2.87 10.34 1.00
N ILE A 250 3.47 11.24 1.79
CA ILE A 250 4.91 11.28 2.06
C ILE A 250 5.46 9.93 2.58
N PRO A 251 4.84 9.27 3.58
CA PRO A 251 5.30 7.96 4.05
C PRO A 251 5.33 6.89 2.94
N LEU A 252 4.33 6.86 2.05
CA LEU A 252 4.27 5.91 0.94
C LEU A 252 5.38 6.18 -0.09
N LEU A 253 5.63 7.46 -0.42
CA LEU A 253 6.76 7.84 -1.28
C LEU A 253 8.09 7.42 -0.65
N LYS A 254 8.24 7.60 0.67
CA LYS A 254 9.43 7.17 1.41
C LYS A 254 9.66 5.67 1.29
N ILE A 255 8.61 4.85 1.42
CA ILE A 255 8.69 3.39 1.27
C ILE A 255 9.25 3.02 -0.11
N VAL A 256 8.78 3.68 -1.17
CA VAL A 256 9.27 3.45 -2.54
C VAL A 256 10.75 3.82 -2.66
N ILE A 257 11.15 5.01 -2.19
CA ILE A 257 12.53 5.50 -2.30
C ILE A 257 13.50 4.61 -1.51
N LEU A 258 13.09 4.13 -0.33
CA LEU A 258 13.90 3.28 0.54
C LEU A 258 13.93 1.80 0.15
N ALA A 259 13.12 1.39 -0.83
CA ALA A 259 13.06 0.00 -1.25
C ALA A 259 14.45 -0.51 -1.66
N PRO A 260 14.88 -1.67 -1.14
CA PRO A 260 16.20 -2.22 -1.47
C PRO A 260 16.35 -2.48 -2.97
N THR A 261 17.49 -2.04 -3.51
CA THR A 261 17.86 -2.25 -4.92
C THR A 261 19.12 -3.09 -5.05
N GLN A 262 19.28 -3.77 -6.19
CA GLN A 262 20.56 -4.33 -6.56
C GLN A 262 21.60 -3.22 -6.72
N GLN A 263 22.88 -3.56 -6.54
CA GLN A 263 23.96 -2.57 -6.60
C GLN A 263 23.94 -1.81 -7.94
N GLN A 264 24.03 -0.48 -7.86
CA GLN A 264 24.05 0.45 -9.00
C GLN A 264 22.77 0.51 -9.85
N VAL A 265 21.70 -0.19 -9.47
CA VAL A 265 20.40 -0.14 -10.17
C VAL A 265 19.46 0.80 -9.43
N SER A 266 18.75 1.66 -10.17
CA SER A 266 17.70 2.51 -9.62
C SER A 266 16.48 2.42 -10.51
N SER A 267 15.31 2.18 -9.91
CA SER A 267 14.05 2.10 -10.66
C SER A 267 13.57 3.50 -11.01
N LEU A 268 13.03 3.68 -12.22
CA LEU A 268 12.33 4.93 -12.59
C LEU A 268 11.13 5.22 -11.69
N VAL A 269 10.54 4.19 -11.07
CA VAL A 269 9.48 4.37 -10.06
C VAL A 269 10.01 5.08 -8.80
N GLN A 270 11.25 4.79 -8.40
CA GLN A 270 11.90 5.48 -7.28
C GLN A 270 12.26 6.92 -7.63
N VAL A 271 12.66 7.16 -8.88
CA VAL A 271 12.87 8.52 -9.40
C VAL A 271 11.58 9.32 -9.32
N GLU A 272 10.46 8.76 -9.78
CA GLU A 272 9.16 9.45 -9.73
C GLU A 272 8.70 9.71 -8.29
N ALA A 273 8.91 8.74 -7.39
CA ALA A 273 8.63 8.93 -5.98
C ALA A 273 9.46 10.06 -5.36
N TYR A 274 10.74 10.18 -5.75
CA TYR A 274 11.62 11.24 -5.28
C TYR A 274 11.25 12.62 -5.81
N LYS A 275 10.90 12.74 -7.09
CA LYS A 275 10.38 13.98 -7.68
C LYS A 275 9.18 14.50 -6.88
N LYS A 276 8.21 13.62 -6.61
CA LYS A 276 7.03 13.95 -5.79
C LYS A 276 7.37 14.21 -4.33
N TRP A 277 8.35 13.51 -3.77
CA TRP A 277 8.85 13.77 -2.41
C TRP A 277 9.36 15.21 -2.29
N VAL A 278 10.17 15.68 -3.24
CA VAL A 278 10.68 17.06 -3.24
C VAL A 278 9.53 18.06 -3.24
N LEU A 279 8.59 17.93 -4.19
CA LEU A 279 7.48 18.87 -4.32
C LEU A 279 6.59 18.88 -3.07
N LEU A 280 6.19 17.71 -2.57
CA LEU A 280 5.31 17.61 -1.40
C LEU A 280 5.98 18.16 -0.13
N ASN A 281 7.29 17.96 0.05
CA ASN A 281 7.99 18.53 1.19
C ASN A 281 8.06 20.07 1.11
N LEU A 282 8.31 20.63 -0.08
CA LEU A 282 8.23 22.09 -0.27
C LEU A 282 6.81 22.62 0.01
N LEU A 283 5.77 21.88 -0.41
CA LEU A 283 4.37 22.24 -0.16
C LEU A 283 3.96 22.14 1.30
N LEU A 284 4.48 21.18 2.08
CA LEU A 284 4.06 20.99 3.47
C LEU A 284 4.95 21.71 4.47
N TYR A 285 6.25 21.75 4.23
CA TYR A 285 7.25 22.17 5.21
C TYR A 285 8.10 23.36 4.75
N GLY A 286 7.99 23.78 3.49
CA GLY A 286 8.79 24.87 2.93
C GLY A 286 10.26 24.50 2.68
N GLU A 287 10.63 23.24 2.93
CA GLU A 287 11.96 22.70 2.71
C GLU A 287 11.90 21.19 2.43
N VAL A 288 12.90 20.69 1.69
CA VAL A 288 13.02 19.26 1.42
C VAL A 288 13.68 18.56 2.62
N ARG A 289 12.93 17.69 3.29
CA ARG A 289 13.47 16.88 4.40
C ARG A 289 14.42 15.80 3.90
N GLU A 290 15.44 15.53 4.71
CA GLU A 290 16.43 14.49 4.43
C GLU A 290 15.82 13.08 4.48
N ILE A 291 16.20 12.24 3.51
CA ILE A 291 15.79 10.84 3.45
C ILE A 291 16.83 9.98 4.19
N LYS A 292 16.57 9.73 5.48
CA LYS A 292 17.38 8.83 6.30
C LYS A 292 17.16 7.36 5.91
N GLY A 293 18.23 6.58 5.84
CA GLY A 293 18.20 5.13 5.60
C GLY A 293 18.29 4.70 4.12
N ALA A 294 18.39 5.64 3.18
CA ALA A 294 18.53 5.31 1.76
C ALA A 294 19.94 4.79 1.44
N GLN A 295 20.03 3.84 0.50
CA GLN A 295 21.32 3.41 -0.06
C GLN A 295 21.96 4.58 -0.81
N ALA A 296 23.16 4.99 -0.39
CA ALA A 296 23.79 6.22 -0.87
C ALA A 296 24.02 6.27 -2.39
N THR A 297 24.41 5.14 -2.99
CA THR A 297 24.60 5.02 -4.45
C THR A 297 23.29 5.15 -5.21
N THR A 298 22.24 4.45 -4.76
CA THR A 298 20.90 4.52 -5.35
C THR A 298 20.33 5.92 -5.25
N LEU A 299 20.40 6.56 -4.07
CA LEU A 299 19.91 7.93 -3.90
C LEU A 299 20.65 8.93 -4.78
N ARG A 300 21.96 8.78 -4.95
CA ARG A 300 22.75 9.62 -5.87
C ARG A 300 22.27 9.49 -7.31
N ASN A 301 22.01 8.27 -7.78
CA ASN A 301 21.51 8.02 -9.14
C ASN A 301 20.10 8.61 -9.33
N ILE A 302 19.22 8.43 -8.35
CA ILE A 302 17.87 9.01 -8.35
C ILE A 302 17.95 10.53 -8.47
N ARG A 303 18.77 11.17 -7.64
CA ARG A 303 18.97 12.64 -7.65
C ARG A 303 19.60 13.15 -8.93
N ALA A 304 20.52 12.39 -9.53
CA ALA A 304 21.11 12.76 -10.81
C ALA A 304 20.06 12.87 -11.92
N ILE A 305 19.06 11.98 -11.94
CA ILE A 305 17.96 12.03 -12.90
C ILE A 305 16.94 13.12 -12.52
N ALA A 306 16.66 13.29 -11.23
CA ALA A 306 15.71 14.28 -10.72
C ALA A 306 16.32 15.66 -10.47
N LYS A 307 17.51 15.97 -11.03
CA LYS A 307 18.30 17.17 -10.72
C LYS A 307 17.50 18.48 -10.85
N VAL A 308 16.62 18.56 -11.84
CA VAL A 308 15.77 19.74 -12.08
C VAL A 308 14.86 20.05 -10.87
N TYR A 309 14.36 19.02 -10.19
CA TYR A 309 13.55 19.18 -8.97
C TYR A 309 14.39 19.67 -7.78
N ASP A 310 15.64 19.20 -7.67
CA ASP A 310 16.59 19.70 -6.68
C ASP A 310 16.92 21.19 -6.94
N CYS A 311 17.09 21.60 -8.21
CA CYS A 311 17.29 23.01 -8.55
C CYS A 311 16.10 23.89 -8.12
N VAL A 312 14.87 23.43 -8.34
CA VAL A 312 13.66 24.12 -7.85
C VAL A 312 13.66 24.22 -6.33
N ALA A 313 14.03 23.15 -5.61
CA ALA A 313 14.14 23.18 -4.16
C ALA A 313 15.21 24.17 -3.66
N ASP A 314 16.35 24.26 -4.35
CA ASP A 314 17.42 25.21 -4.02
C ASP A 314 17.02 26.66 -4.31
N ALA A 315 16.31 26.90 -5.42
CA ALA A 315 15.74 28.20 -5.75
C ALA A 315 14.68 28.62 -4.71
N PHE A 316 13.80 27.70 -4.32
CA PHE A 316 12.81 27.92 -3.27
C PHE A 316 13.48 28.29 -1.94
N ARG A 317 14.53 27.57 -1.54
CA ARG A 317 15.29 27.84 -0.31
C ARG A 317 15.96 29.21 -0.32
N SER A 318 16.37 29.69 -1.50
CA SER A 318 17.03 31.00 -1.64
C SER A 318 16.09 32.20 -1.40
N ARG A 319 14.78 31.96 -1.32
CA ARG A 319 13.73 32.99 -1.11
C ARG A 319 13.66 34.05 -2.22
N ASP A 320 14.27 33.78 -3.37
CA ASP A 320 14.23 34.65 -4.54
C ASP A 320 13.13 34.20 -5.51
N VAL A 321 12.04 34.98 -5.56
CA VAL A 321 10.88 34.70 -6.41
C VAL A 321 11.25 34.69 -7.89
N LYS A 322 12.14 35.59 -8.34
CA LYS A 322 12.55 35.70 -9.75
C LYS A 322 13.39 34.51 -10.16
N ARG A 323 14.31 34.09 -9.29
CA ARG A 323 15.11 32.87 -9.50
C ARG A 323 14.22 31.63 -9.58
N LEU A 324 13.27 31.48 -8.64
CA LEU A 324 12.34 30.37 -8.66
C LEU A 324 11.49 30.36 -9.94
N GLN A 325 10.99 31.52 -10.35
CA GLN A 325 10.21 31.66 -11.58
C GLN A 325 11.03 31.28 -12.82
N ALA A 326 12.28 31.72 -12.91
CA ALA A 326 13.18 31.40 -14.01
C ALA A 326 13.47 29.90 -14.09
N GLU A 327 13.78 29.25 -12.95
CA GLU A 327 14.06 27.81 -12.90
C GLU A 327 12.84 26.97 -13.30
N ILE A 328 11.63 27.38 -12.87
CA ILE A 328 10.38 26.71 -13.26
C ILE A 328 10.10 26.90 -14.75
N ALA A 329 10.32 28.10 -15.30
CA ALA A 329 10.03 28.39 -16.70
C ALA A 329 10.98 27.65 -17.65
N GLU A 330 12.27 27.53 -17.30
CA GLU A 330 13.28 26.86 -18.11
C GLU A 330 12.99 25.36 -18.29
N ALA A 331 12.42 24.72 -17.28
CA ALA A 331 12.12 23.28 -17.27
C ALA A 331 10.65 22.94 -17.58
N GLY A 332 9.95 23.80 -18.31
CA GLY A 332 8.52 23.66 -18.60
C GLY A 332 8.13 22.30 -19.20
N ASP A 333 8.93 21.80 -20.14
CA ASP A 333 8.75 20.50 -20.81
C ASP A 333 8.86 19.32 -19.85
N VAL A 334 9.79 19.37 -18.88
CA VAL A 334 9.98 18.34 -17.86
C VAL A 334 8.71 18.17 -17.02
N TRP A 335 8.03 19.26 -16.67
CA TRP A 335 6.83 19.21 -15.83
C TRP A 335 5.64 18.56 -16.54
N GLU A 336 5.53 18.76 -17.85
CA GLU A 336 4.51 18.13 -18.69
C GLU A 336 4.79 16.64 -18.88
N VAL A 337 6.03 16.29 -19.24
CA VAL A 337 6.45 14.90 -19.43
C VAL A 337 6.29 14.08 -18.14
N ASP A 338 6.64 14.66 -17.01
CA ASP A 338 6.53 14.00 -15.70
C ASP A 338 5.11 14.06 -15.11
N MET A 339 4.17 14.75 -15.76
CA MET A 339 2.80 14.96 -15.27
C MET A 339 2.74 15.62 -13.88
N ASN A 340 3.69 16.53 -13.59
CA ASN A 340 3.85 17.19 -12.30
C ASN A 340 3.58 18.71 -12.35
N TYR A 341 3.16 19.25 -13.50
CA TYR A 341 2.90 20.68 -13.71
C TYR A 341 2.00 21.31 -12.62
N GLY A 342 0.89 20.65 -12.28
CA GLY A 342 -0.02 21.15 -11.24
C GLY A 342 0.66 21.33 -9.87
N LEU A 343 1.51 20.37 -9.48
CA LEU A 343 2.27 20.47 -8.23
C LEU A 343 3.32 21.58 -8.27
N ILE A 344 3.95 21.82 -9.42
CA ILE A 344 4.92 22.91 -9.60
C ILE A 344 4.25 24.28 -9.43
N VAL A 345 3.05 24.45 -10.00
CA VAL A 345 2.25 25.68 -9.80
C VAL A 345 1.92 25.89 -8.32
N GLU A 346 1.53 24.82 -7.61
CA GLU A 346 1.29 24.89 -6.17
C GLU A 346 2.57 25.21 -5.39
N VAL A 347 3.74 24.68 -5.78
CA VAL A 347 5.02 25.01 -5.15
C VAL A 347 5.35 26.49 -5.32
N PHE A 348 5.12 27.06 -6.49
CA PHE A 348 5.32 28.50 -6.71
C PHE A 348 4.39 29.34 -5.81
N ARG A 349 3.13 28.95 -5.64
CA ARG A 349 2.19 29.60 -4.70
C ARG A 349 2.64 29.45 -3.25
N ALA A 350 3.08 28.25 -2.87
CA ALA A 350 3.56 27.94 -1.53
C ALA A 350 4.81 28.77 -1.17
N HIS A 351 5.64 29.17 -2.14
CA HIS A 351 6.81 30.01 -1.89
C HIS A 351 6.42 31.34 -1.21
N ARG A 352 5.42 32.07 -1.74
CA ARG A 352 4.92 33.30 -1.10
C ARG A 352 4.32 33.01 0.26
N ARG A 353 3.57 31.91 0.40
CA ARG A 353 2.99 31.51 1.69
C ARG A 353 4.06 31.29 2.76
N PHE A 354 5.11 30.53 2.45
CA PHE A 354 6.22 30.31 3.38
C PHE A 354 7.05 31.57 3.62
N ALA A 355 7.16 32.48 2.65
CA ALA A 355 7.77 33.78 2.89
C ALA A 355 7.02 34.55 4.00
N VAL A 356 5.68 34.53 3.99
CA VAL A 356 4.86 35.14 5.05
C VAL A 356 4.98 34.39 6.38
N ILE A 357 4.88 33.05 6.38
CA ILE A 357 4.99 32.25 7.61
C ILE A 357 6.34 32.48 8.29
N ASN A 358 7.43 32.56 7.51
CA ASN A 358 8.77 32.76 8.05
C ASN A 358 8.98 34.13 8.73
N LEU A 359 8.10 35.11 8.50
CA LEU A 359 8.15 36.39 9.21
C LEU A 359 7.85 36.23 10.71
N ASP A 360 7.07 35.20 11.09
CA ASP A 360 6.76 34.86 12.49
C ASP A 360 8.03 34.57 13.32
N ASN A 361 9.05 34.00 12.68
CA ASN A 361 10.34 33.72 13.34
C ASN A 361 11.09 34.99 13.78
N THR A 362 10.76 36.14 13.21
CA THR A 362 11.46 37.42 13.42
C THR A 362 10.57 38.52 14.01
N TYR A 363 9.26 38.46 13.75
CA TYR A 363 8.33 39.52 14.08
C TYR A 363 7.11 38.96 14.81
N THR A 364 6.76 39.53 15.97
CA THR A 364 5.47 39.25 16.61
C THR A 364 4.32 40.01 15.95
N ALA A 365 4.59 41.22 15.45
CA ALA A 365 3.63 42.01 14.71
C ALA A 365 4.34 42.94 13.72
N LEU A 366 3.74 43.16 12.55
CA LEU A 366 4.33 43.91 11.44
C LEU A 366 3.23 44.61 10.61
N PRO A 367 3.42 45.86 10.16
CA PRO A 367 2.50 46.52 9.23
C PRO A 367 2.36 45.73 7.91
N VAL A 368 1.16 45.73 7.31
CA VAL A 368 0.90 44.95 6.07
C VAL A 368 1.65 45.53 4.88
N SER A 369 1.91 46.83 4.84
CA SER A 369 2.81 47.46 3.85
C SER A 369 4.22 46.84 3.85
N GLU A 370 4.75 46.51 5.03
CA GLU A 370 6.05 45.86 5.16
C GLU A 370 5.98 44.37 4.79
N VAL A 371 4.87 43.67 5.09
CA VAL A 371 4.64 42.31 4.57
C VAL A 371 4.68 42.31 3.05
N ALA A 372 4.00 43.27 2.43
CA ALA A 372 3.91 43.40 0.97
C ALA A 372 5.29 43.62 0.36
N ARG A 373 6.10 44.52 0.94
CA ARG A 373 7.47 44.78 0.52
C ARG A 373 8.37 43.54 0.52
N GLN A 374 8.20 42.66 1.51
CA GLN A 374 9.06 41.49 1.66
C GLN A 374 8.57 40.25 0.90
N THR A 375 7.26 40.15 0.62
CA THR A 375 6.67 38.88 0.16
C THR A 375 5.79 39.00 -1.09
N SER A 376 5.31 40.20 -1.44
CA SER A 376 4.43 40.40 -2.58
C SER A 376 5.21 40.54 -3.89
N PRO A 377 4.73 39.96 -5.00
CA PRO A 377 5.22 40.29 -6.34
C PRO A 377 4.95 41.76 -6.72
N ASP A 378 3.92 42.37 -6.15
CA ASP A 378 3.55 43.78 -6.31
C ASP A 378 3.45 44.44 -4.91
N PRO A 379 4.56 45.01 -4.41
CA PRO A 379 4.61 45.65 -3.10
C PRO A 379 3.69 46.86 -2.92
N ASP A 380 3.37 47.56 -4.02
CA ASP A 380 2.59 48.80 -3.98
C ASP A 380 1.09 48.51 -3.76
N ASN A 381 0.65 47.29 -4.09
CA ASN A 381 -0.72 46.85 -3.90
C ASN A 381 -0.96 46.21 -2.52
N VAL A 382 -1.01 47.04 -1.48
CA VAL A 382 -1.26 46.60 -0.09
C VAL A 382 -2.64 45.91 0.04
N SER A 383 -3.65 46.31 -0.75
CA SER A 383 -4.99 45.74 -0.71
C SER A 383 -5.03 44.28 -1.17
N GLU A 384 -4.23 43.93 -2.18
CA GLU A 384 -4.03 42.54 -2.60
C GLU A 384 -3.40 41.72 -1.47
N THR A 385 -2.37 42.26 -0.81
CA THR A 385 -1.68 41.56 0.29
C THR A 385 -2.62 41.34 1.48
N ILE A 386 -3.47 42.32 1.84
CA ILE A 386 -4.50 42.15 2.87
C ILE A 386 -5.45 40.99 2.51
N SER A 387 -5.91 40.94 1.26
CA SER A 387 -6.82 39.89 0.78
C SER A 387 -6.16 38.52 0.80
N TYR A 388 -4.89 38.44 0.40
CA TYR A 388 -4.08 37.23 0.46
C TYR A 388 -3.89 36.75 1.90
N LEU A 389 -3.51 37.63 2.84
CA LEU A 389 -3.34 37.29 4.25
C LEU A 389 -4.65 36.79 4.88
N ARG A 390 -5.79 37.43 4.58
CA ARG A 390 -7.11 36.94 5.02
C ARG A 390 -7.40 35.54 4.51
N SER A 391 -7.05 35.24 3.26
CA SER A 391 -7.23 33.89 2.69
C SER A 391 -6.36 32.84 3.41
N LEU A 392 -5.12 33.18 3.81
CA LEU A 392 -4.23 32.28 4.54
C LEU A 392 -4.74 32.01 5.96
N ILE A 393 -5.26 33.03 6.64
CA ILE A 393 -5.85 32.90 7.98
C ILE A 393 -7.13 32.05 7.91
N GLN A 394 -8.02 32.33 6.95
CA GLN A 394 -9.28 31.59 6.79
C GLN A 394 -9.06 30.11 6.44
N SER A 395 -8.02 29.81 5.67
CA SER A 395 -7.63 28.43 5.31
C SER A 395 -6.75 27.74 6.36
N ALA A 396 -6.56 28.35 7.54
CA ALA A 396 -5.75 27.84 8.65
C ALA A 396 -4.27 27.57 8.31
N HIS A 397 -3.74 28.17 7.24
CA HIS A 397 -2.33 28.07 6.88
C HIS A 397 -1.43 29.08 7.62
N LEU A 398 -2.03 30.11 8.22
CA LEU A 398 -1.33 31.14 8.97
C LEU A 398 -2.07 31.43 10.28
N ASN A 399 -1.41 31.19 11.42
CA ASN A 399 -1.95 31.54 12.73
C ASN A 399 -1.65 33.00 13.07
N ALA A 400 -2.48 33.91 12.55
CA ALA A 400 -2.30 35.34 12.75
C ALA A 400 -3.64 36.09 12.74
N THR A 401 -3.63 37.32 13.23
CA THR A 401 -4.79 38.23 13.20
C THR A 401 -4.41 39.54 12.52
N LEU A 402 -5.37 40.13 11.81
CA LEU A 402 -5.24 41.45 11.20
C LEU A 402 -5.99 42.47 12.04
N THR A 403 -5.26 43.43 12.59
CA THR A 403 -5.82 44.53 13.39
C THR A 403 -5.61 45.88 12.69
N PRO A 404 -6.59 46.80 12.68
CA PRO A 404 -6.35 48.14 12.17
C PRO A 404 -5.32 48.89 13.04
N SER A 405 -4.41 49.63 12.41
CA SER A 405 -3.47 50.49 13.12
C SER A 405 -4.21 51.63 13.84
N LYS A 406 -3.68 52.06 15.00
CA LYS A 406 -4.22 53.19 15.79
C LYS A 406 -4.21 54.51 15.01
N ASP A 407 -3.31 54.64 14.04
CA ASP A 407 -3.17 55.83 13.20
C ASP A 407 -4.01 55.76 11.90
N GLY A 408 -4.77 54.67 11.69
CA GLY A 408 -5.72 54.51 10.59
C GLY A 408 -5.13 54.32 9.19
N SER A 409 -3.80 54.39 9.03
CA SER A 409 -3.12 54.37 7.73
C SER A 409 -2.78 52.96 7.20
N ASP A 410 -2.66 51.95 8.07
CA ASP A 410 -2.28 50.57 7.69
C ASP A 410 -2.99 49.53 8.58
N GLN A 411 -3.07 48.28 8.11
CA GLN A 411 -3.40 47.13 8.96
C GLN A 411 -2.10 46.53 9.50
N ILE A 412 -2.15 45.95 10.69
CA ILE A 412 -1.03 45.27 11.34
C ILE A 412 -1.34 43.77 11.37
N LEU A 413 -0.45 42.97 10.81
CA LEU A 413 -0.42 41.52 10.96
C LEU A 413 0.21 41.20 12.32
N ARG A 414 -0.54 40.54 13.20
CA ARG A 414 -0.05 40.04 14.48
C ARG A 414 -0.04 38.52 14.46
N PHE A 415 1.13 37.92 14.58
CA PHE A 415 1.25 36.48 14.69
C PHE A 415 0.79 36.03 16.07
N ILE A 416 0.03 34.95 16.10
CA ILE A 416 -0.35 34.28 17.33
C ILE A 416 0.71 33.19 17.52
N GLY A 417 1.55 33.33 18.55
CA GLY A 417 2.54 32.31 18.87
C GLY A 417 1.87 30.94 19.03
N ALA A 418 2.64 29.86 18.94
CA ALA A 418 2.19 28.50 19.20
C ALA A 418 1.83 28.29 20.68
N GLY A 419 0.91 29.10 21.23
CA GLY A 419 0.22 28.84 22.46
C GLY A 419 -0.69 27.64 22.19
N GLU A 420 -0.51 26.62 23.01
CA GLU A 420 -1.23 25.35 23.02
C GLU A 420 -2.68 25.56 22.57
N SER A 421 -2.97 25.14 21.33
CA SER A 421 -4.35 24.90 20.93
C SER A 421 -4.82 23.74 21.80
N HIS A 422 -5.31 24.05 22.99
CA HIS A 422 -5.89 23.08 23.89
C HIS A 422 -7.13 22.53 23.18
N LYS A 423 -6.95 21.41 22.49
CA LYS A 423 -8.06 20.55 22.13
C LYS A 423 -8.82 20.26 23.44
N PRO A 424 -10.16 20.26 23.41
CA PRO A 424 -10.93 19.93 24.61
C PRO A 424 -10.47 18.57 25.15
N GLU A 425 -10.40 18.43 26.48
CA GLU A 425 -9.89 17.23 27.17
C GLU A 425 -10.52 15.94 26.62
N THR A 426 -11.81 15.99 26.29
CA THR A 426 -12.56 14.88 25.67
C THR A 426 -12.05 14.45 24.29
N GLU A 427 -11.61 15.40 23.47
CA GLU A 427 -11.04 15.09 22.15
C GLU A 427 -9.64 14.48 22.30
N VAL A 428 -8.86 14.99 23.25
CA VAL A 428 -7.55 14.42 23.61
C VAL A 428 -7.71 12.99 24.15
N GLU A 429 -8.66 12.76 25.05
CA GLU A 429 -8.97 11.44 25.59
C GLU A 429 -9.36 10.46 24.46
N HIS A 430 -10.24 10.89 23.56
CA HIS A 430 -10.62 10.08 22.40
C HIS A 430 -9.42 9.77 21.49
N GLU A 431 -8.57 10.75 21.17
CA GLU A 431 -7.34 10.53 20.40
C GLU A 431 -6.40 9.54 21.10
N LEU A 432 -6.23 9.65 22.42
CA LEU A 432 -5.39 8.75 23.21
C LEU A 432 -5.92 7.32 23.18
N VAL A 433 -7.24 7.12 23.32
CA VAL A 433 -7.86 5.79 23.24
C VAL A 433 -7.63 5.15 21.87
N VAL A 434 -7.83 5.91 20.79
CA VAL A 434 -7.57 5.42 19.42
C VAL A 434 -6.10 5.04 19.25
N LYS A 435 -5.17 5.87 19.73
CA LYS A 435 -3.72 5.57 19.67
C LYS A 435 -3.34 4.36 20.51
N ALA A 436 -3.94 4.18 21.69
CA ALA A 436 -3.71 3.01 22.54
C ALA A 436 -4.16 1.71 21.85
N GLN A 437 -5.32 1.71 21.20
CA GLN A 437 -5.81 0.55 20.43
C GLN A 437 -4.90 0.22 19.22
N GLN A 438 -4.42 1.24 18.51
CA GLN A 438 -3.44 1.08 17.43
C GLN A 438 -2.14 0.46 17.95
N LEU A 439 -1.65 0.93 19.10
CA LEU A 439 -0.44 0.41 19.73
C LEU A 439 -0.61 -1.05 20.18
N GLN A 440 -1.75 -1.41 20.77
CA GLN A 440 -2.05 -2.79 21.16
C GLN A 440 -2.06 -3.74 19.95
N THR A 441 -2.66 -3.30 18.84
CA THR A 441 -2.66 -4.07 17.58
C THR A 441 -1.25 -4.26 17.05
N LEU A 442 -0.43 -3.20 17.09
CA LEU A 442 0.98 -3.26 16.67
C LEU A 442 1.78 -4.22 17.56
N LEU A 443 1.63 -4.15 18.88
CA LEU A 443 2.31 -5.04 19.83
C LEU A 443 1.94 -6.51 19.58
N LYS A 444 0.66 -6.79 19.33
CA LYS A 444 0.21 -8.14 18.95
C LYS A 444 0.93 -8.63 17.70
N ASN A 445 0.99 -7.81 16.65
CA ASN A 445 1.67 -8.16 15.40
C ASN A 445 3.19 -8.35 15.57
N ILE A 446 3.83 -7.55 16.41
CA ILE A 446 5.25 -7.72 16.77
C ILE A 446 5.46 -9.08 17.45
N GLY A 447 4.64 -9.44 18.44
CA GLY A 447 4.72 -10.74 19.10
C GLY A 447 4.57 -11.91 18.12
N HIS A 448 3.66 -11.80 17.14
CA HIS A 448 3.52 -12.83 16.09
C HIS A 448 4.75 -12.91 15.18
N LEU A 449 5.34 -11.78 14.82
CA LEU A 449 6.57 -11.75 14.00
C LEU A 449 7.76 -12.35 14.75
N ASP A 450 7.87 -12.07 16.04
CA ASP A 450 8.93 -12.60 16.89
C ASP A 450 8.82 -14.12 16.99
N HIS A 451 7.65 -14.63 17.36
CA HIS A 451 7.37 -16.06 17.40
C HIS A 451 7.62 -16.76 16.06
N ARG A 452 7.23 -16.14 14.94
CA ARG A 452 7.50 -16.70 13.61
C ARG A 452 8.99 -16.70 13.27
N THR A 453 9.74 -15.73 13.74
CA THR A 453 11.19 -15.64 13.54
C THR A 453 11.90 -16.72 14.35
N GLU A 454 11.51 -16.96 15.60
CA GLU A 454 12.02 -18.05 16.45
C GLU A 454 11.84 -19.42 15.80
N LEU A 455 10.68 -19.65 15.17
CA LEU A 455 10.35 -20.89 14.49
C LEU A 455 10.96 -21.02 13.09
N SER A 456 11.59 -19.95 12.56
CA SER A 456 12.12 -19.97 11.19
C SER A 456 13.32 -20.92 11.06
N THR A 457 13.40 -21.60 9.92
CA THR A 457 14.52 -22.51 9.62
C THR A 457 15.85 -21.78 9.59
N GLU A 458 15.86 -20.54 9.13
CA GLU A 458 17.01 -19.65 9.02
C GLU A 458 17.54 -19.30 10.41
N TYR A 459 16.65 -18.95 11.34
CA TYR A 459 17.03 -18.67 12.73
C TYR A 459 17.52 -19.92 13.44
N ILE A 460 16.83 -21.06 13.27
CA ILE A 460 17.28 -22.34 13.80
C ILE A 460 18.66 -22.73 13.25
N ASP A 461 18.90 -22.54 11.94
CA ASP A 461 20.20 -22.82 11.32
C ASP A 461 21.27 -21.82 11.77
N TYR A 462 20.92 -20.56 12.02
CA TYR A 462 21.79 -19.57 12.64
C TYR A 462 22.20 -20.02 14.05
N LEU A 463 21.26 -20.45 14.90
CA LEU A 463 21.54 -20.97 16.23
C LEU A 463 22.45 -22.21 16.18
N ARG A 464 22.21 -23.13 15.22
CA ARG A 464 23.10 -24.30 15.00
C ARG A 464 24.51 -23.87 14.61
N LYS A 465 24.66 -22.88 13.72
CA LYS A 465 25.97 -22.33 13.33
C LYS A 465 26.68 -21.70 14.51
N LEU A 466 25.97 -20.88 15.29
CA LEU A 466 26.52 -20.21 16.47
C LEU A 466 27.05 -21.22 17.51
N LYS A 467 26.27 -22.28 17.78
CA LYS A 467 26.69 -23.40 18.63
C LYS A 467 27.95 -24.09 18.09
N LYS A 468 28.00 -24.36 16.79
CA LYS A 468 29.17 -24.99 16.15
C LYS A 468 30.43 -24.13 16.27
N THR A 469 30.32 -22.81 16.07
CA THR A 469 31.45 -21.88 16.24
C THR A 469 31.95 -21.88 17.70
N ARG A 470 31.03 -21.87 18.68
CA ARG A 470 31.39 -21.99 20.10
C ARG A 470 32.11 -23.30 20.43
N ASP A 471 31.65 -24.42 19.87
CA ASP A 471 32.29 -25.73 20.08
C ASP A 471 33.69 -25.82 19.42
N GLU A 472 33.92 -25.10 18.32
CA GLU A 472 35.23 -24.99 17.66
C GLU A 472 36.19 -24.09 18.44
N ASP A 473 35.71 -22.98 19.02
CA ASP A 473 36.53 -22.09 19.86
C ASP A 473 36.90 -22.75 21.19
N ASN A 474 35.96 -23.47 21.83
CA ASN A 474 36.26 -24.28 23.03
C ASN A 474 37.30 -25.38 22.77
N LYS A 475 37.31 -25.97 21.56
CA LYS A 475 38.34 -26.93 21.16
C LYS A 475 39.70 -26.27 20.94
N LYS A 476 39.75 -25.04 20.42
CA LYS A 476 41.00 -24.28 20.28
C LYS A 476 41.56 -23.83 21.63
N ASP A 477 40.71 -23.43 22.58
CA ASP A 477 41.13 -23.03 23.93
C ASP A 477 41.64 -24.22 24.77
N SER A 478 41.17 -25.45 24.47
CA SER A 478 41.73 -26.68 25.05
C SER A 478 43.11 -27.09 24.47
N GLY A 479 43.56 -26.43 23.39
CA GLY A 479 44.81 -26.66 22.70
C GLY A 479 45.80 -25.49 22.83
N GLY A 480 46.04 -25.02 24.06
CA GLY A 480 47.19 -24.18 24.44
C GLY A 480 47.54 -23.00 23.53
N GLY A 481 46.88 -21.85 23.71
CA GLY A 481 47.32 -20.60 23.09
C GLY A 481 46.39 -19.40 23.30
N THR A 482 46.70 -18.59 24.31
CA THR A 482 46.36 -17.16 24.53
C THR A 482 44.93 -16.67 24.19
N LYS A 483 44.16 -16.40 25.26
CA LYS A 483 42.82 -15.78 25.25
C LYS A 483 42.77 -14.47 24.45
N SER A 484 41.89 -14.41 23.45
CA SER A 484 41.39 -13.16 22.88
C SER A 484 39.99 -12.89 23.45
N LYS A 485 39.83 -11.80 24.21
CA LYS A 485 38.54 -11.39 24.78
C LYS A 485 37.67 -10.76 23.68
N ASN A 486 36.62 -11.46 23.25
CA ASN A 486 35.48 -10.83 22.59
C ASN A 486 34.39 -10.57 23.63
N ALA A 487 34.33 -9.32 24.12
CA ALA A 487 33.43 -8.87 25.19
C ALA A 487 31.94 -8.76 24.79
N THR A 488 31.58 -9.08 23.54
CA THR A 488 30.21 -8.94 23.03
C THR A 488 29.32 -10.17 23.26
N LEU A 489 29.89 -11.29 23.73
CA LEU A 489 29.16 -12.53 23.98
C LEU A 489 28.76 -12.71 25.46
N ASP A 490 29.53 -12.14 26.39
CA ASP A 490 29.27 -12.28 27.83
C ASP A 490 28.06 -11.45 28.29
N GLU A 491 27.75 -10.31 27.64
CA GLU A 491 26.57 -9.48 27.99
C GLU A 491 25.24 -10.18 27.66
N PHE A 492 25.21 -11.18 26.77
CA PHE A 492 23.98 -11.87 26.38
C PHE A 492 23.68 -13.12 27.24
N GLU A 493 24.69 -13.67 27.95
CA GLU A 493 24.48 -14.75 28.92
C GLU A 493 23.83 -14.25 30.22
N GLU A 494 24.00 -12.98 30.57
CA GLU A 494 23.36 -12.38 31.74
C GLU A 494 21.83 -12.20 31.51
N ASP A 495 21.43 -11.74 30.32
CA ASP A 495 20.01 -11.52 29.97
C ASP A 495 19.21 -12.84 29.83
N MET A 496 19.82 -13.94 29.37
CA MET A 496 19.13 -15.23 29.22
C MET A 496 18.99 -16.02 30.53
N MET A 497 19.72 -15.63 31.58
CA MET A 497 19.63 -16.26 32.90
C MET A 497 18.63 -15.56 33.83
N GLU A 498 18.13 -14.37 33.46
CA GLU A 498 17.10 -13.65 34.22
C GLU A 498 15.65 -14.10 33.92
N GLU A 499 15.41 -14.89 32.86
CA GLU A 499 14.05 -15.29 32.42
C GLU A 499 13.65 -16.75 32.72
N PHE A 500 14.27 -17.43 33.68
CA PHE A 500 13.82 -18.75 34.17
C PHE A 500 13.12 -18.72 35.53
#